data_AF-A0A352Y0Q2-F1
#
_entry.id   AF-A0A352Y0Q2-F1
#
_cell.length_a   1.000
_cell.length_b   1.000
_cell.length_c   1.000
_cell.angle_alpha   90.00
_cell.angle_beta   90.00
_cell.angle_gamma   90.00
#
_symmetry.space_group_name_H-M   'P 1'
#
loop_
_entity.id
_entity.type
_entity.pdbx_description
1 polymer ?
#
loop_
_entity_poly.entity_id
_entity_poly.type
_entity_poly.pdbx_seq_one_letter_code
_entity_poly.pdbx_strand_id
1 'polypeptide(L)'
;MANRTTLTEGETAFVSAQRVARLATSDKEGNPHVIPVCYAFDGQRFYTPLDEKPKRVAESKLRRVRNIETRPEVALVIDYYDDDWSRLGYVLVQGQAELLQPASPSHAQALILLRERYSQYRSMALEKYA
;
A
#
# COMPACT_ATOMS: atom_id res chain seq x y z
N MET A 1 10.37 -18.09 -9.36
CA MET A 1 9.25 -17.32 -9.92
C MET A 1 9.81 -16.31 -10.91
N ALA A 2 9.20 -16.14 -12.08
CA ALA A 2 9.66 -15.11 -13.02
C ALA A 2 9.50 -13.74 -12.35
N ASN A 3 10.55 -12.92 -12.32
CA ASN A 3 10.49 -11.53 -11.87
C ASN A 3 9.69 -10.72 -12.89
N ARG A 4 8.36 -10.82 -12.81
CA ARG A 4 7.43 -10.01 -13.59
C ARG A 4 7.29 -8.66 -12.89
N THR A 5 7.36 -7.58 -13.66
CA THR A 5 7.20 -6.21 -13.18
C THR A 5 5.79 -5.66 -13.42
N THR A 6 4.90 -6.47 -14.01
CA THR A 6 3.53 -6.08 -14.38
C THR A 6 2.53 -7.17 -14.04
N LEU A 7 1.32 -6.74 -13.68
CA LEU A 7 0.17 -7.62 -13.47
C LEU A 7 -0.49 -7.96 -14.81
N THR A 8 -1.08 -9.16 -14.90
CA THR A 8 -2.00 -9.52 -15.99
C THR A 8 -3.30 -8.72 -15.86
N GLU A 9 -4.15 -8.76 -16.89
CA GLU A 9 -5.48 -8.16 -16.82
C GLU A 9 -6.33 -8.78 -15.69
N GLY A 10 -6.29 -10.10 -15.54
CA GLY A 10 -7.00 -10.80 -14.45
C GLY A 10 -6.48 -10.43 -13.06
N GLU A 11 -5.15 -10.34 -12.89
CA GLU A 11 -4.53 -9.87 -11.64
C GLU A 11 -4.90 -8.40 -11.35
N THR A 12 -4.92 -7.55 -12.38
CA THR A 12 -5.30 -6.13 -12.27
C THR A 12 -6.77 -5.96 -11.89
N ALA A 13 -7.67 -6.73 -12.50
CA ALA A 13 -9.09 -6.75 -12.15
C ALA A 13 -9.29 -7.23 -10.71
N PHE A 14 -8.59 -8.30 -10.30
CA PHE A 14 -8.62 -8.80 -8.94
C PHE A 14 -8.17 -7.72 -7.94
N VAL A 15 -6.97 -7.15 -8.08
CA VAL A 15 -6.52 -6.10 -7.15
C VAL A 15 -7.41 -4.87 -7.19
N SER A 16 -8.10 -4.58 -8.29
CA SER A 16 -9.01 -3.43 -8.36
C SER A 16 -10.26 -3.62 -7.52
N ALA A 17 -10.78 -4.85 -7.43
CA ALA A 17 -11.99 -5.18 -6.67
C ALA A 17 -11.78 -5.14 -5.14
N GLN A 18 -10.55 -5.31 -4.66
CA GLN A 18 -10.26 -5.48 -3.23
C GLN A 18 -10.02 -4.13 -2.54
N ARG A 19 -10.54 -3.93 -1.33
CA ARG A 19 -10.44 -2.63 -0.63
C ARG A 19 -9.23 -2.50 0.30
N VAL A 20 -8.62 -3.62 0.69
CA VAL A 20 -7.59 -3.66 1.74
C VAL A 20 -6.46 -4.60 1.30
N ALA A 21 -5.22 -4.15 1.51
CA ALA A 21 -4.03 -4.98 1.38
C ALA A 21 -3.38 -5.21 2.75
N ARG A 22 -2.48 -6.18 2.87
CA ARG A 22 -1.60 -6.36 4.02
C ARG A 22 -0.17 -6.03 3.61
N LEU A 23 0.41 -5.01 4.24
CA LEU A 23 1.79 -4.60 4.01
C LEU A 23 2.68 -5.21 5.09
N ALA A 24 3.64 -6.01 4.65
CA ALA A 24 4.73 -6.51 5.47
C ALA A 24 5.96 -5.63 5.28
N THR A 25 6.50 -5.18 6.40
CA THR A 25 7.79 -4.47 6.53
C THR A 25 8.65 -5.21 7.56
N SER A 26 9.93 -4.88 7.69
CA SER A 26 10.77 -5.44 8.76
C SER A 26 11.63 -4.36 9.40
N ASP A 27 11.93 -4.51 10.70
CA ASP A 27 12.92 -3.65 11.35
C ASP A 27 14.34 -4.06 10.97
N LYS A 28 15.35 -3.32 11.49
CA LYS A 28 16.76 -3.53 11.15
C LYS A 28 17.26 -4.93 11.52
N GLU A 29 16.69 -5.56 12.54
CA GLU A 29 16.96 -6.94 12.94
C GLU A 29 16.22 -7.98 12.08
N GLY A 30 15.27 -7.54 11.26
CA GLY A 30 14.46 -8.40 10.40
C GLY A 30 13.21 -8.96 11.05
N ASN A 31 12.78 -8.42 12.19
CA ASN A 31 11.50 -8.83 12.76
C ASN A 31 10.35 -8.34 11.87
N PRO A 32 9.41 -9.22 11.49
CA PRO A 32 8.32 -8.84 10.60
C PRO A 32 7.32 -7.92 11.31
N HIS A 33 6.78 -6.97 10.55
CA HIS A 33 5.69 -6.11 10.97
C HIS A 33 4.67 -6.02 9.84
N VAL A 34 3.48 -6.57 10.09
CA VAL A 34 2.39 -6.66 9.11
C VAL A 34 1.21 -5.83 9.58
N ILE A 35 0.67 -5.00 8.69
CA ILE A 35 -0.51 -4.17 8.97
C ILE A 35 -1.46 -4.15 7.77
N PRO A 36 -2.78 -3.97 8.00
CA PRO A 36 -3.69 -3.66 6.91
C PRO A 36 -3.48 -2.23 6.41
N VAL A 37 -3.59 -2.03 5.11
CA VAL A 37 -3.48 -0.72 4.44
C VAL A 37 -4.56 -0.55 3.37
N CYS A 38 -5.02 0.68 3.20
CA CYS A 38 -5.67 1.09 1.95
C CYS A 38 -4.59 1.28 0.88
N TYR A 39 -4.95 1.08 -0.39
CA TYR A 39 -4.01 1.28 -1.48
C TYR A 39 -4.69 1.77 -2.74
N ALA A 40 -3.95 2.47 -3.59
CA ALA A 40 -4.28 2.66 -5.00
C ALA A 40 -3.21 2.03 -5.90
N PHE A 41 -3.56 1.76 -7.16
CA PHE A 41 -2.67 1.15 -8.14
C PHE A 41 -2.78 1.90 -9.46
N ASP A 42 -1.65 2.27 -10.07
CA ASP A 42 -1.62 3.01 -11.35
C ASP A 42 -1.32 2.14 -12.58
N GLY A 43 -1.27 0.81 -12.40
CA GLY A 43 -0.84 -0.14 -13.42
C GLY A 43 0.62 -0.60 -13.26
N GLN A 44 1.42 0.12 -12.47
CA GLN A 44 2.83 -0.19 -12.22
C GLN A 44 3.21 -0.17 -10.73
N ARG A 45 2.69 0.78 -9.95
CA ARG A 45 3.04 1.05 -8.56
C ARG A 45 1.80 1.04 -7.67
N PHE A 46 2.01 0.59 -6.44
CA PHE A 46 1.01 0.67 -5.37
C PHE A 46 1.30 1.85 -4.44
N TYR A 47 0.26 2.58 -4.06
CA TYR A 47 0.35 3.75 -3.19
C TYR A 47 -0.49 3.56 -1.94
N THR A 48 0.04 3.83 -0.75
CA THR A 48 -0.69 3.81 0.53
C THR A 48 -0.47 5.12 1.28
N PRO A 49 -1.51 5.81 1.78
CA PRO A 49 -1.35 7.10 2.44
C PRO A 49 -0.89 6.98 3.90
N LEU A 50 -0.14 7.98 4.39
CA LEU A 50 -0.01 8.29 5.81
C LEU A 50 -1.15 9.22 6.29
N ASP A 51 -2.40 8.74 6.22
CA ASP A 51 -3.66 9.52 6.41
C ASP A 51 -3.87 10.24 7.76
N GLU A 52 -4.95 11.01 7.89
CA GLU A 52 -5.31 11.79 9.09
C GLU A 52 -5.85 10.97 10.27
N LYS A 53 -5.82 9.64 10.22
CA LYS A 53 -6.33 8.84 11.35
C LYS A 53 -5.55 9.18 12.62
N PRO A 54 -6.20 9.19 13.80
CA PRO A 54 -5.52 9.49 15.05
C PRO A 54 -4.27 8.62 15.24
N LYS A 55 -3.09 9.26 15.27
CA LYS A 55 -1.80 8.59 15.45
C LYS A 55 -1.32 8.86 16.88
N ARG A 56 -0.82 7.82 17.56
CA ARG A 56 -0.18 7.98 18.88
C ARG A 56 1.16 8.72 18.82
N VAL A 57 1.74 8.79 17.62
CA VAL A 57 3.05 9.37 17.35
C VAL A 57 3.02 10.14 16.03
N ALA A 58 3.97 11.05 15.82
CA ALA A 58 4.17 11.69 14.53
C ALA A 58 4.38 10.66 13.41
N GLU A 59 4.07 11.01 12.16
CA GLU A 59 4.15 10.10 11.00
C GLU A 59 5.53 9.46 10.83
N SER A 60 6.60 10.25 10.99
CA SER A 60 8.00 9.80 10.93
C SER A 60 8.36 8.81 12.04
N LYS A 61 7.53 8.70 13.07
CA LYS A 61 7.70 7.77 14.18
C LYS A 61 6.85 6.51 14.05
N LEU A 62 6.01 6.39 13.01
CA LEU A 62 5.28 5.17 12.73
C LEU A 62 6.26 4.03 12.44
N ARG A 63 6.02 2.85 13.03
CA ARG A 63 6.91 1.68 12.86
C ARG A 63 7.12 1.34 11.38
N ARG A 64 6.06 1.34 10.58
CA ARG A 64 6.15 1.08 9.12
C ARG A 64 7.08 2.06 8.39
N VAL A 65 7.05 3.34 8.76
CA VAL A 65 7.86 4.38 8.12
C VAL A 65 9.33 4.13 8.42
N ARG A 66 9.67 3.97 9.71
CA ARG A 66 11.03 3.65 10.13
C ARG A 66 11.56 2.37 9.52
N ASN A 67 10.72 1.34 9.44
CA ASN A 67 11.06 0.08 8.80
C ASN A 67 11.40 0.31 7.33
N ILE A 68 10.55 1.00 6.56
CA ILE A 68 10.78 1.29 5.13
C ILE A 68 12.05 2.13 4.93
N GLU A 69 12.28 3.15 5.75
CA GLU A 69 13.49 3.99 5.68
C GLU A 69 14.78 3.20 5.97
N THR A 70 14.70 2.18 6.83
CA THR A 70 15.87 1.37 7.21
C THR A 70 16.06 0.17 6.28
N ARG A 71 14.96 -0.42 5.81
CA ARG A 71 14.89 -1.62 4.98
C ARG A 71 13.73 -1.46 3.98
N PRO A 72 14.02 -1.04 2.74
CA PRO A 72 12.98 -0.74 1.77
C PRO A 72 12.27 -2.00 1.27
N GLU A 73 12.80 -3.21 1.50
CA GLU A 73 12.17 -4.45 1.06
C GLU A 73 10.84 -4.70 1.78
N VAL A 74 9.78 -4.80 0.99
CA VAL A 74 8.42 -5.02 1.47
C VAL A 74 7.73 -6.14 0.70
N ALA A 75 6.68 -6.69 1.32
CA ALA A 75 5.71 -7.53 0.64
C ALA A 75 4.31 -6.94 0.84
N LEU A 76 3.51 -6.91 -0.23
CA LEU A 76 2.12 -6.49 -0.21
C LEU A 76 1.24 -7.65 -0.66
N VAL A 77 0.31 -8.07 0.19
CA VAL A 77 -0.68 -9.10 -0.13
C VAL A 77 -2.04 -8.46 -0.29
N ILE A 78 -2.68 -8.74 -1.42
CA ILE A 78 -4.09 -8.44 -1.66
C ILE A 78 -4.79 -9.78 -1.81
N ASP A 79 -5.68 -10.09 -0.89
CA ASP A 79 -6.32 -11.39 -0.74
C ASP A 79 -7.84 -11.26 -0.78
N TYR A 80 -8.49 -12.36 -1.12
CA TYR A 80 -9.92 -12.56 -0.98
C TYR A 80 -10.16 -13.90 -0.29
N TYR A 81 -10.88 -13.85 0.82
CA TYR A 81 -11.38 -15.02 1.54
C TYR A 81 -12.88 -15.14 1.33
N ASP A 82 -13.34 -16.37 1.13
CA ASP A 82 -14.74 -16.74 1.01
C ASP A 82 -14.91 -18.17 1.52
N ASP A 83 -16.08 -18.51 2.08
CA ASP A 83 -16.34 -19.87 2.54
C ASP A 83 -16.51 -20.85 1.37
N ASP A 84 -16.84 -20.36 0.16
CA ASP A 84 -16.66 -21.14 -1.07
C ASP A 84 -15.20 -21.04 -1.52
N TRP A 85 -14.44 -22.11 -1.24
CA TRP A 85 -12.99 -22.14 -1.47
C TRP A 85 -12.58 -22.06 -2.94
N SER A 86 -13.51 -22.31 -3.88
CA SER A 86 -13.25 -22.12 -5.31
C SER A 86 -13.02 -20.65 -5.68
N ARG A 87 -13.42 -19.72 -4.79
CA ARG A 87 -13.33 -18.27 -4.98
C ARG A 87 -12.12 -17.64 -4.29
N LEU A 88 -11.34 -18.40 -3.51
CA LEU A 88 -10.15 -17.89 -2.83
C LEU A 88 -9.12 -17.40 -3.83
N GLY A 89 -8.38 -16.36 -3.46
CA GLY A 89 -7.30 -15.86 -4.28
C GLY A 89 -6.42 -14.85 -3.56
N TYR A 90 -5.20 -14.69 -4.05
CA TYR A 90 -4.33 -13.61 -3.63
C TYR A 90 -3.41 -13.16 -4.76
N VAL A 91 -2.98 -11.90 -4.68
CA VAL A 91 -1.84 -11.34 -5.41
C VAL A 91 -0.81 -10.94 -4.37
N LEU A 92 0.39 -11.52 -4.48
CA LEU A 92 1.56 -11.17 -3.67
C LEU A 92 2.52 -10.34 -4.53
N VAL A 93 2.81 -9.13 -4.07
CA VAL A 93 3.81 -8.25 -4.66
C VAL A 93 5.00 -8.16 -3.70
N GLN A 94 6.19 -8.45 -4.18
CA GLN A 94 7.44 -8.23 -3.45
C GLN A 94 8.21 -7.13 -4.18
N GLY A 95 8.73 -6.17 -3.44
CA GLY A 95 9.42 -5.03 -4.04
C GLY A 95 10.04 -4.11 -3.00
N GLN A 96 10.32 -2.89 -3.42
CA GLN A 96 10.83 -1.83 -2.55
C GLN A 96 9.76 -0.76 -2.34
N ALA A 97 9.68 -0.23 -1.13
CA ALA A 97 8.86 0.92 -0.79
C ALA A 97 9.74 2.15 -0.52
N GLU A 98 9.21 3.32 -0.86
CA GLU A 98 9.82 4.61 -0.57
C GLU A 98 8.74 5.58 -0.08
N LEU A 99 9.14 6.61 0.69
CA LEU A 99 8.24 7.69 1.07
C LEU A 99 8.19 8.73 -0.04
N LEU A 100 6.98 9.09 -0.48
CA LEU A 100 6.80 10.16 -1.44
C LEU A 100 6.74 11.49 -0.71
N GLN A 101 7.68 12.38 -1.01
CA GLN A 101 7.68 13.69 -0.39
C GLN A 101 6.44 14.49 -0.84
N PRO A 102 5.80 15.23 0.08
CA PRO A 102 4.70 16.13 -0.26
C PRO A 102 5.04 17.03 -1.44
N ALA A 103 4.05 17.30 -2.29
CA ALA A 103 4.16 18.14 -3.49
C ALA A 103 5.08 17.60 -4.62
N SER A 104 5.62 16.38 -4.50
CA SER A 104 6.22 15.71 -5.66
C SER A 104 5.14 15.31 -6.69
N PRO A 105 5.46 15.24 -8.00
CA PRO A 105 4.49 14.82 -9.02
C PRO A 105 3.89 13.44 -8.74
N SER A 106 4.70 12.48 -8.29
CA SER A 106 4.24 11.14 -7.92
C SER A 106 3.29 11.16 -6.71
N HIS A 107 3.53 12.04 -5.73
CA HIS A 107 2.64 12.24 -4.59
C HIS A 107 1.28 12.78 -5.04
N ALA A 108 1.27 13.82 -5.87
CA ALA A 108 0.02 14.38 -6.41
C ALA A 108 -0.81 13.34 -7.17
N GLN A 109 -0.17 12.52 -8.01
CA GLN A 109 -0.85 11.43 -8.74
C GLN A 109 -1.42 10.38 -7.78
N ALA A 110 -0.66 9.98 -6.76
CA ALA A 110 -1.11 9.03 -5.75
C ALA A 110 -2.37 9.52 -5.03
N LEU A 111 -2.45 10.81 -4.69
CA LEU A 111 -3.60 11.40 -4.01
C LEU A 111 -4.88 11.38 -4.88
N ILE A 112 -4.75 11.63 -6.19
CA ILE A 112 -5.88 11.53 -7.13
C ILE A 112 -6.44 10.11 -7.10
N LEU A 113 -5.58 9.12 -7.32
CA LEU A 113 -5.99 7.71 -7.36
C LEU A 113 -6.59 7.24 -6.03
N LEU A 114 -6.02 7.67 -4.90
CA LEU A 114 -6.56 7.36 -3.59
C LEU A 114 -7.95 7.97 -3.36
N ARG A 115 -8.20 9.20 -3.80
CA ARG A 115 -9.50 9.89 -3.68
C ARG A 115 -10.57 9.38 -4.63
N GLU A 116 -10.17 8.93 -5.81
CA GLU A 116 -11.05 8.21 -6.73
C GLU A 116 -11.49 6.89 -6.11
N ARG A 117 -10.53 6.15 -5.52
CA ARG A 117 -10.78 4.84 -4.97
C ARG A 117 -11.53 4.87 -3.63
N TYR A 118 -11.22 5.78 -2.73
CA TYR A 118 -11.84 5.87 -1.40
C TYR A 118 -12.48 7.24 -1.18
N SER A 119 -13.81 7.27 -1.12
CA SER A 119 -14.58 8.51 -0.91
C SER A 119 -14.21 9.20 0.41
N GLN A 120 -13.77 8.45 1.42
CA GLN A 120 -13.32 8.96 2.72
C GLN A 120 -12.13 9.92 2.60
N TYR A 121 -11.27 9.76 1.58
CA TYR A 121 -10.09 10.61 1.40
C TYR A 121 -10.39 11.96 0.72
N ARG A 122 -11.61 12.16 0.21
CA ARG A 122 -11.99 13.42 -0.46
C ARG A 122 -12.07 14.59 0.51
N SER A 123 -12.40 14.33 1.78
CA SER A 123 -12.46 15.35 2.84
C SER A 123 -11.19 15.43 3.68
N MET A 124 -10.16 14.62 3.39
CA MET A 124 -8.90 14.60 4.13
C MET A 124 -7.82 15.44 3.43
N ALA A 125 -7.06 16.20 4.20
CA ALA A 125 -5.85 16.96 3.85
C ALA A 125 -4.62 16.03 3.74
N LEU A 126 -4.70 15.05 2.84
CA LEU A 126 -3.62 14.08 2.59
C LEU A 126 -2.34 14.74 2.04
N GLU A 127 -2.46 15.94 1.46
CA GLU A 127 -1.34 16.75 0.94
C GLU A 127 -0.28 17.07 1.99
N LYS A 128 -0.65 17.04 3.27
CA LYS A 128 0.23 17.36 4.39
C LYS A 128 1.14 16.20 4.80
N TYR A 129 0.89 14.99 4.31
CA TYR A 129 1.54 13.76 4.74
C TYR A 129 2.30 13.13 3.57
N ALA A 130 3.39 12.44 3.87
CA ALA A 130 4.15 11.66 2.88
C ALA A 130 3.42 10.36 2.46
#